data_AF-A0A6G0XZ37-F1
#
_entry.id   AF-A0A6G0XZ37-F1
#
_cell.length_a   1.000
_cell.length_b   1.000
_cell.length_c   1.000
_cell.angle_alpha   90.00
_cell.angle_beta   90.00
_cell.angle_gamma   90.00
#
_symmetry.space_group_name_H-M   'P 1'
#
loop_
_entity.id
_entity.type
_entity.pdbx_description
1 polymer ?
#
loop_
_entity_poly.entity_id
_entity_poly.type
_entity_poly.pdbx_seq_one_letter_code
_entity_poly.pdbx_strand_id
1 'polypeptide(L)'
;MVVVNWKVFSYQPVLQCLRLSTLCDRREQANLTFHSKLLNGDVDFPALLNKLNFRIPSFYSRYSFPFQIPFSRCNYLTNRPIVRMMKLAIEDPLFLTLCYYEFMYTTQYNWARPYI
;
A
#
# COMPACT_ATOMS: atom_id res chain seq x y z
N MET A 1 35.24 -20.64 17.30
CA MET A 1 34.21 -19.89 16.53
C MET A 1 34.45 -20.13 15.06
N VAL A 2 33.56 -20.85 14.37
CA VAL A 2 33.66 -21.06 12.92
C VAL A 2 32.94 -19.88 12.25
N VAL A 3 33.71 -19.02 11.57
CA VAL A 3 33.14 -17.98 10.71
C VAL A 3 32.69 -18.68 9.43
N VAL A 4 31.40 -19.02 9.36
CA VAL A 4 30.81 -19.57 8.14
C VAL A 4 30.69 -18.43 7.13
N ASN A 5 31.57 -18.45 6.13
CA ASN A 5 31.59 -17.45 5.07
C ASN A 5 30.51 -17.80 4.03
N TRP A 6 29.27 -17.39 4.29
CA TRP A 6 28.17 -17.56 3.33
C TRP A 6 28.40 -16.63 2.15
N LYS A 7 28.77 -17.18 0.99
CA LYS A 7 28.74 -16.43 -0.26
C LYS A 7 27.32 -15.94 -0.49
N VAL A 8 27.11 -14.62 -0.44
CA VAL A 8 25.82 -14.00 -0.72
C VAL A 8 25.47 -14.32 -2.18
N PHE A 9 24.56 -15.28 -2.38
CA PHE A 9 24.14 -15.69 -3.72
C PHE A 9 23.11 -14.68 -4.23
N SER A 10 23.48 -13.89 -5.23
CA SER A 10 22.62 -12.89 -5.84
C SER A 10 22.06 -13.40 -7.16
N TYR A 11 20.74 -13.39 -7.30
CA TYR A 11 20.04 -13.71 -8.55
C TYR A 11 20.05 -12.55 -9.56
N GLN A 12 20.61 -11.38 -9.21
CA GLN A 12 20.62 -10.19 -10.06
C GLN A 12 21.19 -10.44 -11.47
N PRO A 13 22.32 -11.16 -11.66
CA PRO A 13 22.86 -11.41 -13.01
C PRO A 13 21.90 -12.22 -13.88
N VAL A 14 21.23 -13.22 -13.30
CA VAL A 14 20.26 -14.07 -14.00
C VAL A 14 19.02 -13.28 -14.38
N LEU A 15 18.51 -12.45 -13.47
CA LEU A 15 17.37 -11.56 -13.73
C LEU A 15 17.67 -10.57 -14.85
N GLN A 16 18.87 -9.97 -14.86
CA GLN A 16 19.30 -9.05 -15.91
C GLN A 16 19.42 -9.76 -17.26
N CYS A 17 20.03 -10.95 -17.31
CA CYS A 17 20.15 -11.75 -18.52
C CYS A 17 18.78 -12.10 -19.12
N LEU A 18 17.82 -12.46 -18.26
CA LEU A 18 16.46 -12.79 -18.66
C LEU A 18 15.53 -11.57 -18.80
N ARG A 19 16.00 -10.36 -18.49
CA ARG A 19 15.21 -9.11 -18.44
C ARG A 19 13.96 -9.24 -17.55
N LEU A 20 14.08 -9.95 -16.43
CA LEU A 20 13.01 -10.15 -15.47
C LEU A 20 13.15 -9.20 -14.29
N SER A 21 12.03 -8.65 -13.83
CA SER A 21 11.96 -7.96 -12.54
C SER A 21 12.04 -8.95 -11.38
N THR A 22 12.47 -8.47 -10.21
CA THR A 22 12.59 -9.34 -9.04
C THR A 22 11.21 -9.83 -8.61
N LEU A 23 11.17 -10.92 -7.84
CA LEU A 23 9.94 -11.36 -7.20
C LEU A 23 9.41 -10.29 -6.22
N CYS A 24 10.29 -9.49 -5.61
CA CYS A 24 9.90 -8.41 -4.70
C CYS A 24 9.11 -7.35 -5.47
N ASP A 25 9.68 -6.83 -6.55
CA ASP A 25 9.07 -5.77 -7.38
C ASP A 25 7.70 -6.22 -7.92
N ARG A 26 7.62 -7.46 -8.42
CA ARG A 26 6.35 -8.01 -8.93
C ARG A 26 5.29 -8.14 -7.84
N ARG A 27 5.70 -8.52 -6.62
CA ARG A 27 4.77 -8.60 -5.49
C ARG A 27 4.32 -7.20 -5.09
N GLU A 28 5.22 -6.23 -4.99
CA GLU A 28 4.87 -4.84 -4.66
C GLU A 28 3.88 -4.26 -5.67
N GLN A 29 4.18 -4.36 -6.97
CA GLN A 29 3.30 -3.93 -8.04
C GLN A 29 1.93 -4.59 -7.97
N ALA A 30 1.88 -5.90 -7.69
CA ALA A 30 0.60 -6.60 -7.56
C ALA A 30 -0.21 -6.13 -6.34
N ASN A 31 0.44 -5.83 -5.20
CA ASN A 31 -0.24 -5.28 -4.03
C ASN A 31 -0.81 -3.89 -4.34
N LEU A 32 -0.02 -3.01 -4.95
CA LEU A 32 -0.45 -1.66 -5.31
C LEU A 32 -1.60 -1.68 -6.34
N THR A 33 -1.48 -2.51 -7.39
CA THR A 33 -2.51 -2.66 -8.43
C THR A 33 -3.82 -3.21 -7.86
N PHE A 34 -3.74 -4.19 -6.97
CA PHE A 34 -4.93 -4.72 -6.32
C PHE A 34 -5.56 -3.68 -5.38
N HIS A 35 -4.74 -2.95 -4.63
CA HIS A 35 -5.20 -1.93 -3.70
C HIS A 35 -5.90 -0.77 -4.44
N SER A 36 -5.34 -0.29 -5.56
CA SER A 36 -5.97 0.77 -6.36
C SER A 36 -7.31 0.30 -6.94
N LYS A 37 -7.37 -0.93 -7.49
CA LYS A 37 -8.62 -1.52 -7.97
C LYS A 37 -9.68 -1.65 -6.88
N LEU A 38 -9.27 -2.00 -5.66
CA LEU A 38 -10.18 -2.09 -4.51
C LEU A 38 -10.73 -0.70 -4.12
N LEU A 39 -9.93 0.35 -4.17
CA LEU A 39 -10.37 1.72 -3.86
C LEU A 39 -11.24 2.34 -4.97
N ASN A 40 -10.90 2.06 -6.23
CA ASN A 40 -11.63 2.57 -7.40
C ASN A 40 -12.97 1.84 -7.64
N GLY A 41 -13.23 0.74 -6.93
CA GLY A 41 -14.43 -0.06 -7.13
C GLY A 41 -14.35 -1.05 -8.30
N ASP A 42 -13.19 -1.18 -8.96
CA ASP A 42 -12.96 -2.22 -9.98
C ASP A 42 -13.01 -3.64 -9.39
N VAL A 43 -12.76 -3.75 -8.09
CA VAL A 43 -12.98 -4.96 -7.29
C VAL A 43 -14.04 -4.66 -6.26
N ASP A 44 -15.27 -5.13 -6.51
CA ASP A 44 -16.39 -4.99 -5.58
C ASP A 44 -16.26 -5.99 -4.42
N PHE A 45 -15.55 -5.59 -3.38
CA PHE A 45 -15.41 -6.40 -2.17
C PHE A 45 -15.45 -5.55 -0.89
N PRO A 46 -16.65 -5.11 -0.46
CA PRO A 46 -16.83 -4.16 0.65
C PRO A 46 -16.33 -4.73 1.99
N ALA A 47 -16.44 -6.04 2.20
CA ALA A 47 -15.95 -6.69 3.40
C ALA A 47 -14.42 -6.59 3.58
N LEU A 48 -13.66 -6.48 2.50
CA LEU A 48 -12.23 -6.24 2.55
C LEU A 48 -11.89 -4.77 2.65
N LEU A 49 -12.64 -3.91 1.94
CA LEU A 49 -12.51 -2.46 2.06
C LEU A 49 -12.70 -2.01 3.52
N ASN A 50 -13.69 -2.57 4.22
CA ASN A 50 -13.94 -2.33 5.64
C ASN A 50 -12.81 -2.78 6.58
N LYS A 51 -11.84 -3.57 6.11
CA LYS A 51 -10.66 -3.96 6.89
C LYS A 51 -9.47 -3.01 6.71
N LEU A 52 -9.56 -2.05 5.80
CA LEU A 52 -8.56 -1.01 5.64
C LEU A 52 -8.78 0.05 6.73
N ASN A 53 -7.70 0.40 7.43
CA ASN A 53 -7.74 1.39 8.49
C ASN A 53 -7.55 2.79 7.89
N PHE A 54 -8.59 3.35 7.27
CA PHE A 54 -8.51 4.70 6.74
C PHE A 54 -8.26 5.72 7.84
N ARG A 55 -7.34 6.65 7.59
CA ARG A 55 -7.07 7.80 8.44
C ARG A 55 -7.54 9.04 7.72
N ILE A 56 -8.77 9.47 8.04
CA ILE A 56 -9.37 10.67 7.46
C ILE A 56 -8.93 11.86 8.33
N PRO A 57 -8.12 12.79 7.80
CA PRO A 57 -7.74 13.98 8.55
C PRO A 57 -8.96 14.89 8.74
N SER A 58 -9.12 15.43 9.96
CA SER A 58 -10.21 16.36 10.26
C SER A 58 -9.95 17.80 9.78
N PHE A 59 -8.73 18.08 9.34
CA PHE A 59 -8.31 19.36 8.78
C PHE A 59 -7.26 19.15 7.69
N TYR A 60 -7.15 20.11 6.78
CA TYR A 60 -6.18 20.07 5.69
C TYR A 60 -4.74 20.08 6.22
N SER A 61 -4.09 18.91 6.22
CA SER A 61 -2.67 18.75 6.48
C SER A 61 -1.95 18.37 5.20
N ARG A 62 -0.85 19.07 4.89
CA ARG A 62 0.04 18.74 3.75
C ARG A 62 0.78 17.41 3.92
N TYR A 63 0.68 16.79 5.10
CA TYR A 63 1.32 15.52 5.42
C TYR A 63 0.35 14.67 6.23
N SER A 64 -0.56 14.00 5.52
CA SER A 64 -1.46 13.02 6.12
C SER A 64 -1.26 11.68 5.43
N PHE A 65 -0.94 10.66 6.21
CA PHE A 65 -0.94 9.29 5.74
C PHE A 65 -2.39 8.81 5.61
N PRO A 66 -2.81 8.25 4.46
CA PRO A 66 -4.20 7.83 4.22
C PRO A 66 -4.61 6.61 5.06
N PHE A 67 -3.66 5.88 5.64
CA PHE A 67 -3.92 4.68 6.43
C PHE A 67 -3.24 4.72 7.80
N GLN A 68 -3.90 4.11 8.79
CA GLN A 68 -3.33 3.81 10.09
C GLN A 68 -2.81 2.37 10.12
N ILE A 69 -1.49 2.22 10.13
CA ILE A 69 -0.85 0.92 10.23
C ILE A 69 -0.97 0.38 11.67
N PRO A 70 -1.59 -0.80 11.89
CA PRO A 70 -1.69 -1.36 13.22
C PRO A 70 -0.30 -1.83 13.70
N PHE A 71 0.00 -1.55 14.97
CA PHE A 71 1.22 -2.05 15.59
C PHE A 71 1.19 -3.58 15.67
N SER A 72 2.34 -4.21 15.41
CA SER A 72 2.49 -5.67 15.41
C SER A 72 3.80 -6.06 16.08
N ARG A 73 3.74 -7.05 16.97
CA ARG A 73 4.89 -7.52 17.76
C ARG A 73 5.85 -8.43 16.99
N CYS A 74 5.44 -8.98 15.84
CA CYS A 74 6.28 -9.88 15.06
C CYS A 74 6.15 -9.66 13.55
N ASN A 75 7.21 -10.01 12.83
CA ASN A 75 7.36 -9.81 11.39
C ASN A 75 6.26 -10.49 10.57
N TYR A 76 5.73 -11.62 11.05
CA TYR A 76 4.65 -12.33 10.38
C TYR A 76 3.37 -11.48 10.30
N LEU A 77 2.98 -10.86 11.43
CA LEU A 77 1.80 -10.01 11.49
C LEU A 77 1.98 -8.72 10.67
N THR A 78 3.18 -8.17 10.67
CA THR A 78 3.54 -6.99 9.88
C THR A 78 3.46 -7.25 8.37
N ASN A 79 3.70 -8.49 7.94
CA ASN A 79 3.66 -8.89 6.53
C ASN A 79 2.30 -9.44 6.07
N ARG A 80 1.26 -9.32 6.92
CA ARG A 80 -0.11 -9.66 6.49
C ARG A 80 -0.49 -8.84 5.26
N PRO A 81 -1.24 -9.41 4.30
CA PRO A 81 -1.56 -8.74 3.03
C PRO A 81 -2.12 -7.33 3.22
N ILE A 82 -3.11 -7.16 4.09
CA ILE A 82 -3.78 -5.88 4.37
C ILE A 82 -2.79 -4.84 4.94
N VAL A 83 -2.01 -5.23 5.95
CA VAL A 83 -1.02 -4.36 6.58
C VAL A 83 0.05 -3.95 5.57
N ARG A 84 0.54 -4.90 4.79
CA ARG A 84 1.55 -4.66 3.76
C ARG A 84 1.03 -3.76 2.64
N MET A 85 -0.21 -3.96 2.16
CA MET A 85 -0.82 -3.10 1.14
C MET A 85 -0.93 -1.65 1.62
N MET A 86 -1.36 -1.43 2.87
CA MET A 86 -1.45 -0.07 3.44
C MET A 86 -0.06 0.58 3.58
N LYS A 87 0.97 -0.20 3.95
CA LYS A 87 2.35 0.31 4.04
C LYS A 87 2.90 0.71 2.67
N LEU A 88 2.81 -0.18 1.69
CA LEU A 88 3.27 0.09 0.32
C LEU A 88 2.57 1.32 -0.27
N ALA A 89 1.26 1.48 0.00
CA ALA A 89 0.51 2.64 -0.43
C ALA A 89 0.95 3.96 0.24
N ILE A 90 1.47 3.91 1.46
CA ILE A 90 2.05 5.07 2.15
C ILE A 90 3.44 5.39 1.59
N GLU A 91 4.21 4.37 1.24
CA GLU A 91 5.57 4.50 0.70
C GLU A 91 5.58 4.92 -0.77
N ASP A 92 4.52 4.64 -1.53
CA ASP A 92 4.35 5.00 -2.94
C ASP A 92 3.85 6.46 -3.11
N PRO A 93 4.67 7.38 -3.65
CA PRO A 93 4.29 8.79 -3.83
C PRO A 93 3.13 8.99 -4.81
N LEU A 94 3.01 8.14 -5.83
CA LEU A 94 1.94 8.23 -6.82
C LEU A 94 0.60 7.83 -6.18
N PHE A 95 0.62 6.77 -5.37
CA PHE A 95 -0.58 6.33 -4.66
C PHE A 95 -1.08 7.40 -3.67
N LEU A 96 -0.17 8.02 -2.92
CA LEU A 96 -0.49 9.13 -2.02
C LEU A 96 -1.13 10.31 -2.75
N THR A 97 -0.59 10.65 -3.91
CA THR A 97 -1.05 11.77 -4.73
C THR A 97 -2.47 11.51 -5.22
N LEU A 98 -2.76 10.32 -5.73
CA LEU A 98 -4.09 9.90 -6.16
C LEU A 98 -5.11 9.94 -5.02
N CYS A 99 -4.77 9.38 -3.85
CA CYS A 99 -5.63 9.43 -2.68
C CYS A 99 -5.91 10.88 -2.25
N TYR A 100 -4.88 11.74 -2.21
CA TYR A 100 -5.06 13.13 -1.82
C TYR A 100 -6.03 13.85 -2.76
N TYR A 101 -5.87 13.71 -4.08
CA TYR A 101 -6.83 14.33 -5.01
C TYR A 101 -8.26 13.80 -4.78
N GLU A 102 -8.47 12.49 -4.71
CA GLU A 102 -9.80 11.89 -4.49
C GLU A 102 -10.45 12.34 -3.16
N PHE A 103 -9.69 12.34 -2.06
CA PHE A 103 -10.20 12.76 -0.75
C PHE A 103 -10.44 14.28 -0.68
N MET A 104 -9.61 15.11 -1.33
CA MET A 104 -9.79 16.56 -1.36
C MET A 104 -10.98 16.98 -2.23
N TYR A 105 -11.14 16.36 -3.40
CA TYR A 105 -12.29 16.62 -4.29
C TYR A 105 -13.59 16.21 -3.61
N THR A 106 -13.63 15.09 -2.89
CA THR A 106 -14.82 14.70 -2.16
C THR A 106 -15.14 15.67 -1.01
N THR A 107 -14.18 16.12 -0.21
CA THR A 107 -14.47 17.09 0.88
C THR A 107 -14.86 18.49 0.39
N GLN A 108 -14.36 18.93 -0.77
CA GLN A 108 -14.66 20.25 -1.31
C GLN A 108 -16.02 20.31 -2.06
N TYR A 109 -16.55 19.17 -2.52
CA TYR A 109 -17.86 19.08 -3.19
C TYR A 109 -18.98 18.42 -2.34
N ASN A 110 -18.67 17.86 -1.15
CA ASN A 110 -19.66 17.19 -0.29
C ASN A 110 -20.39 18.10 0.72
N TRP A 111 -20.27 19.43 0.64
CA TRP A 111 -21.23 20.32 1.30
C TRP A 111 -22.65 20.24 0.69
N ALA A 112 -22.82 19.49 -0.42
CA ALA A 112 -24.09 19.31 -1.13
C ALA A 112 -24.63 17.86 -1.14
N ARG A 113 -24.09 16.92 -0.36
CA ARG A 113 -24.71 15.58 -0.23
C ARG A 113 -25.21 15.35 1.19
N PRO A 114 -26.54 15.38 1.43
CA PRO A 114 -27.09 15.01 2.71
C PRO A 114 -26.84 13.52 2.94
N TYR A 115 -26.45 13.19 4.16
CA TYR A 115 -26.28 11.84 4.69
C TYR A 115 -27.48 10.95 4.30
N ILE A 116 -27.18 9.74 3.84
CA ILE A 116 -28.10 8.60 4.01
C ILE A 116 -28.00 8.17 5.47
#